data_AF-G0EQ92-F1
#
_entry.id   AF-G0EQ92-F1
#
_cell.length_a   1.000
_cell.length_b   1.000
_cell.length_c   1.000
_cell.angle_alpha   90.00
_cell.angle_beta   90.00
_cell.angle_gamma   90.00
#
_symmetry.space_group_name_H-M   'P 1'
#
loop_
_entity.id
_entity.type
_entity.pdbx_description
1 polymer ?
#
loop_
_entity_poly.entity_id
_entity_poly.type
_entity_poly.pdbx_seq_one_letter_code
_entity_poly.pdbx_strand_id
1 'polypeptide(L)'
;MIIIISCSKNNPNNPTDNKLPLRTTSVNFDEVFLKFETDNKTVPTFTFFKDDGTAATGPRQWTADNDGTNTCYIYNAPDGESGNQMPSEQPSKPFPINGLKVYVYRGINPFEKVIRNDIEKQFYFYRYIGKLVIVAGMLEVDLDNFLVAVDTKTGYVFPYAVPEKWSALGSPAGWISAELGRTGDPNGGADITFEAHKFWQYDPIGVVNDDGTVTLYDFYITAQGNSDYKPRYTGTSPYRDIQ
;
A
#
# COMPACT_ATOMS: atom_id res chain seq x y z
N MET A 1 -35.60 -26.16 -11.37
CA MET A 1 -34.40 -25.40 -10.99
C MET A 1 -33.29 -25.82 -11.94
N ILE A 2 -33.01 -24.99 -12.95
CA ILE A 2 -32.04 -25.28 -14.01
C ILE A 2 -30.80 -24.45 -13.69
N ILE A 3 -29.69 -25.12 -13.44
CA ILE A 3 -28.36 -24.49 -13.32
C ILE A 3 -27.82 -24.38 -14.74
N ILE A 4 -27.73 -23.17 -15.27
CA ILE A 4 -26.99 -22.90 -16.50
C ILE A 4 -25.53 -22.65 -16.08
N ILE A 5 -24.69 -23.68 -16.24
CA ILE A 5 -23.23 -23.51 -16.23
C ILE A 5 -22.87 -22.92 -17.59
N SER A 6 -22.62 -21.61 -17.64
CA SER A 6 -22.01 -20.98 -18.81
C SER A 6 -20.52 -21.31 -18.81
N CYS A 7 -20.14 -22.39 -19.50
CA CYS A 7 -18.76 -22.63 -19.88
C CYS A 7 -18.40 -21.65 -21.02
N SER A 8 -17.65 -20.60 -20.71
CA SER A 8 -16.96 -19.82 -21.75
C SER A 8 -15.96 -20.72 -22.45
N LYS A 9 -16.15 -20.92 -23.76
CA LYS A 9 -15.19 -21.59 -24.63
C LYS A 9 -14.00 -20.65 -24.84
N ASN A 10 -12.90 -20.92 -24.15
CA ASN A 10 -11.63 -20.26 -24.44
C ASN A 10 -11.12 -20.75 -25.80
N ASN A 11 -11.11 -19.84 -26.78
CA ASN A 11 -10.44 -20.01 -28.05
C ASN A 11 -8.93 -19.75 -27.83
N PRO A 12 -8.04 -20.74 -28.04
CA PRO A 12 -6.65 -20.67 -27.57
C PRO A 12 -5.74 -19.70 -28.33
N ASN A 13 -6.27 -18.90 -29.26
CA ASN A 13 -5.51 -17.96 -30.10
C ASN A 13 -5.99 -16.50 -30.01
N ASN A 14 -6.63 -16.08 -28.92
CA ASN A 14 -6.95 -14.68 -28.67
C ASN A 14 -6.13 -14.17 -27.45
N PRO A 15 -5.13 -13.28 -27.63
CA PRO A 15 -4.30 -12.78 -26.53
C PRO A 15 -5.02 -11.68 -25.71
N THR A 16 -6.35 -11.69 -25.65
CA THR A 16 -7.17 -10.52 -25.31
C THR A 16 -7.75 -10.52 -23.90
N ASP A 17 -7.28 -11.39 -23.00
CA ASP A 17 -7.55 -11.20 -21.58
C ASP A 17 -6.26 -11.05 -20.79
N ASN A 18 -5.78 -9.80 -20.69
CA ASN A 18 -4.60 -9.44 -19.88
C ASN A 18 -4.85 -9.53 -18.36
N LYS A 19 -6.00 -10.07 -17.94
CA LYS A 19 -6.38 -10.19 -16.54
C LYS A 19 -5.47 -11.16 -15.81
N LEU A 20 -4.97 -10.73 -14.65
CA LEU A 20 -4.25 -11.60 -13.75
C LEU A 20 -5.19 -12.68 -13.21
N PRO A 21 -4.72 -13.93 -13.07
CA PRO A 21 -5.53 -15.01 -12.55
C PRO A 21 -5.88 -14.76 -11.08
N LEU A 22 -7.08 -15.15 -10.66
CA LEU A 22 -7.39 -15.21 -9.23
C LEU A 22 -6.53 -16.30 -8.59
N ARG A 23 -5.67 -15.89 -7.65
CA ARG A 23 -4.86 -16.77 -6.81
C ARG A 23 -5.39 -16.80 -5.39
N THR A 24 -4.88 -17.69 -4.55
CA THR A 24 -5.07 -17.65 -3.11
C THR A 24 -3.76 -17.36 -2.41
N THR A 25 -3.82 -16.79 -1.21
CA THR A 25 -2.68 -16.64 -0.30
C THR A 25 -2.94 -17.41 0.98
N SER A 26 -1.89 -17.98 1.59
CA SER A 26 -1.98 -18.60 2.92
C SER A 26 -1.72 -17.63 4.07
N VAL A 27 -1.40 -16.36 3.77
CA VAL A 27 -1.09 -15.34 4.78
C VAL A 27 -2.34 -15.00 5.58
N ASN A 28 -2.28 -15.17 6.90
CA ASN A 28 -3.29 -14.64 7.80
C ASN A 28 -2.99 -13.17 8.12
N PHE A 29 -3.65 -12.25 7.41
CA PHE A 29 -3.43 -10.80 7.56
C PHE A 29 -3.83 -10.23 8.93
N ASP A 30 -4.60 -10.98 9.74
CA ASP A 30 -4.94 -10.57 11.11
C ASP A 30 -3.78 -10.78 12.10
N GLU A 31 -2.83 -11.66 11.78
CA GLU A 31 -1.71 -12.07 12.64
C GLU A 31 -0.35 -11.49 12.24
N VAL A 32 -0.25 -10.90 11.05
CA VAL A 32 0.99 -10.32 10.55
C VAL A 32 1.05 -8.82 10.77
N PHE A 33 2.26 -8.33 10.96
CA PHE A 33 2.64 -6.94 11.02
C PHE A 33 3.30 -6.53 9.71
N LEU A 34 3.31 -5.24 9.41
CA LEU A 34 3.93 -4.70 8.21
C LEU A 34 5.17 -3.90 8.61
N LYS A 35 6.28 -4.16 7.92
CA LYS A 35 7.43 -3.28 7.87
C LYS A 35 7.66 -2.81 6.44
N PHE A 36 8.32 -1.67 6.29
CA PHE A 36 8.70 -1.15 5.00
C PHE A 36 10.11 -0.56 5.01
N GLU A 37 10.79 -0.60 3.87
CA GLU A 37 12.07 0.06 3.66
C GLU A 37 12.00 0.80 2.35
N THR A 38 12.49 2.02 2.32
CA THR A 38 12.49 2.81 1.09
C THR A 38 13.89 2.79 0.50
N ASP A 39 14.00 2.49 -0.79
CA ASP A 39 15.29 2.54 -1.49
C ASP A 39 15.70 3.99 -1.83
N ASN A 40 16.90 4.18 -2.38
CA ASN A 40 17.42 5.50 -2.77
C ASN A 40 16.66 6.17 -3.93
N LYS A 41 15.73 5.46 -4.57
CA LYS A 41 14.80 5.98 -5.58
C LYS A 41 13.40 6.18 -5.02
N THR A 42 13.28 6.17 -3.69
CA THR A 42 12.02 6.32 -2.96
C THR A 42 11.01 5.20 -3.20
N VAL A 43 11.42 4.05 -3.75
CA VAL A 43 10.53 2.91 -3.94
C VAL A 43 10.39 2.16 -2.62
N PRO A 44 9.18 2.07 -2.04
CA PRO A 44 8.97 1.33 -0.81
C PRO A 44 8.96 -0.17 -1.09
N THR A 45 9.75 -0.92 -0.34
CA THR A 45 9.67 -2.38 -0.24
C THR A 45 8.89 -2.74 1.01
N PHE A 46 7.94 -3.66 0.89
CA PHE A 46 7.07 -4.08 1.97
C PHE A 46 7.39 -5.50 2.42
N THR A 47 7.24 -5.79 3.70
CA THR A 47 7.29 -7.16 4.21
C THR A 47 6.29 -7.36 5.33
N PHE A 48 5.49 -8.40 5.19
CA PHE A 48 4.63 -8.91 6.23
C PHE A 48 5.39 -9.93 7.07
N PHE A 49 5.27 -9.85 8.39
CA PHE A 49 5.97 -10.73 9.30
C PHE A 49 5.13 -11.05 10.53
N LYS A 50 5.37 -12.21 11.15
CA LYS A 50 4.75 -12.58 12.43
C LYS A 50 5.58 -12.06 13.58
N ASP A 51 4.93 -11.79 14.71
CA ASP A 51 5.65 -11.56 15.95
C ASP A 51 6.46 -12.80 16.32
N ASP A 52 7.75 -12.60 16.55
CA ASP A 52 8.69 -13.62 17.03
C ASP A 52 8.92 -13.53 18.54
N GLY A 53 8.29 -12.56 19.21
CA GLY A 53 8.43 -12.31 20.65
C GLY A 53 9.77 -11.67 21.03
N THR A 54 10.56 -11.20 20.06
CA THR A 54 11.90 -10.64 20.32
C THR A 54 11.93 -9.12 20.40
N ALA A 55 10.80 -8.43 20.17
CA ALA A 55 10.72 -6.99 20.26
C ALA A 55 11.11 -6.49 21.67
N ALA A 56 11.93 -5.44 21.71
CA ALA A 56 12.43 -4.86 22.95
C ALA A 56 11.32 -4.30 23.87
N THR A 57 10.17 -3.99 23.30
CA THR A 57 8.99 -3.45 24.00
C THR A 57 7.98 -4.53 24.41
N GLY A 58 8.32 -5.81 24.21
CA GLY A 58 7.43 -6.95 24.44
C GLY A 58 6.69 -7.42 23.17
N PRO A 59 5.74 -8.35 23.29
CA PRO A 59 5.03 -8.92 22.15
C PRO A 59 4.34 -7.85 21.30
N ARG A 60 4.45 -7.98 19.98
CA ARG A 60 3.79 -7.06 19.04
C ARG A 60 2.29 -7.34 19.01
N GLN A 61 1.49 -6.28 19.01
CA GLN A 61 0.03 -6.39 19.06
C GLN A 61 -0.64 -5.35 18.16
N TRP A 62 -1.75 -5.76 17.56
CA TRP A 62 -2.72 -4.86 16.94
C TRP A 62 -3.68 -4.35 18.01
N THR A 63 -3.63 -3.05 18.29
CA THR A 63 -4.54 -2.40 19.24
C THR A 63 -5.67 -1.73 18.47
N ALA A 64 -6.93 -2.05 18.79
CA ALA A 64 -8.07 -1.38 18.19
C ALA A 64 -8.07 0.12 18.51
N ASP A 65 -8.36 0.94 17.51
CA ASP A 65 -8.45 2.39 17.64
C ASP A 65 -9.52 2.96 16.68
N ASN A 66 -9.72 4.27 16.76
CA ASN A 66 -10.48 5.05 15.81
C ASN A 66 -9.70 6.31 15.46
N ASP A 67 -9.35 6.51 14.19
CA ASP A 67 -8.56 7.66 13.74
C ASP A 67 -9.37 8.97 13.62
N GLY A 68 -10.55 9.01 14.23
CA GLY A 68 -11.54 10.07 14.13
C GLY A 68 -12.52 9.87 12.97
N THR A 69 -12.23 8.98 12.01
CA THR A 69 -13.09 8.71 10.85
C THR A 69 -13.53 7.25 10.81
N ASN A 70 -12.59 6.32 10.95
CA ASN A 70 -12.83 4.89 10.77
C ASN A 70 -12.25 4.07 11.93
N THR A 71 -12.87 2.92 12.19
CA THR A 71 -12.26 1.90 13.05
C THR A 71 -11.01 1.37 12.35
N CYS A 72 -9.91 1.33 13.10
CA CYS A 72 -8.63 0.84 12.63
C CYS A 72 -7.94 0.03 13.73
N TYR A 73 -6.83 -0.60 13.38
CA TYR A 73 -5.94 -1.23 14.34
C TYR A 73 -4.55 -0.65 14.18
N ILE A 74 -3.88 -0.42 15.29
CA ILE A 74 -2.57 0.22 15.35
C ILE A 74 -1.54 -0.77 15.85
N TYR A 75 -0.45 -0.88 15.11
CA TYR A 75 0.80 -1.45 15.56
C TYR A 75 1.77 -0.31 15.87
N ASN A 76 2.20 -0.20 17.14
CA ASN A 76 3.24 0.73 17.55
C ASN A 76 4.60 0.04 17.37
N ALA A 77 5.28 0.32 16.26
CA ALA A 77 6.55 -0.30 15.96
C ALA A 77 7.64 0.24 16.91
N PRO A 78 8.48 -0.62 17.50
CA PRO A 78 9.58 -0.16 18.35
C PRO A 78 10.56 0.72 17.59
N ASP A 79 11.03 1.80 18.23
CA ASP A 79 12.09 2.64 17.68
C ASP A 79 13.37 1.81 17.44
N GLY A 80 13.97 1.97 16.26
CA GLY A 80 15.19 1.25 15.89
C GLY A 80 15.00 -0.24 15.59
N GLU A 81 13.75 -0.73 15.47
CA GLU A 81 13.47 -2.03 14.87
C GLU A 81 14.11 -2.13 13.48
N SER A 82 14.64 -3.31 13.11
CA SER A 82 15.23 -3.50 11.78
C SER A 82 14.14 -3.48 10.70
N GLY A 83 14.36 -2.68 9.65
CA GLY A 83 13.30 -2.24 8.73
C GLY A 83 12.65 -0.95 9.23
N ASN A 84 11.67 -0.39 8.52
CA ASN A 84 11.03 0.90 8.86
C ASN A 84 11.98 2.10 8.81
N GLN A 85 12.71 2.20 7.70
CA GLN A 85 13.77 3.19 7.51
C GLN A 85 13.63 3.89 6.17
N MET A 86 14.12 5.13 6.10
CA MET A 86 14.23 5.90 4.87
C MET A 86 15.68 5.91 4.37
N PRO A 87 15.90 5.99 3.05
CA PRO A 87 17.25 6.07 2.50
C PRO A 87 17.95 7.33 3.02
N SER A 88 19.26 7.25 3.19
CA SER A 88 20.10 8.44 3.37
C SER A 88 21.18 8.47 2.28
N GLU A 89 21.91 9.57 2.18
CA GLU A 89 23.07 9.69 1.30
C GLU A 89 24.17 8.66 1.62
N GLN A 90 24.16 8.06 2.81
CA GLN A 90 25.04 6.98 3.23
C GLN A 90 24.22 5.69 3.41
N PRO A 91 24.22 4.75 2.44
CA PRO A 91 23.41 3.53 2.52
C PRO A 91 23.60 2.69 3.79
N SER A 92 24.76 2.78 4.45
CA SER A 92 25.05 2.11 5.73
C SER A 92 24.48 2.82 6.97
N LYS A 93 23.83 3.97 6.79
CA LYS A 93 23.23 4.80 7.84
C LYS A 93 21.89 5.38 7.37
N PRO A 94 20.89 4.54 7.09
CA PRO A 94 19.56 5.03 6.73
C PRO A 94 18.97 5.88 7.86
N PHE A 95 18.05 6.78 7.53
CA PHE A 95 17.42 7.63 8.52
C PHE A 95 16.37 6.82 9.31
N PRO A 96 16.47 6.77 10.65
CA PRO A 96 15.48 6.08 11.47
C PRO A 96 14.16 6.85 11.47
N ILE A 97 13.07 6.10 11.58
CA ILE A 97 11.73 6.63 11.84
C ILE A 97 11.41 6.37 13.31
N ASN A 98 11.28 7.44 14.09
CA ASN A 98 10.90 7.35 15.49
C ASN A 98 9.37 7.45 15.65
N GLY A 99 8.84 6.80 16.69
CA GLY A 99 7.43 6.79 17.03
C GLY A 99 6.55 6.21 15.91
N LEU A 100 7.07 5.25 15.14
CA LEU A 100 6.35 4.68 14.00
C LEU A 100 5.07 3.98 14.49
N LYS A 101 3.94 4.36 13.89
CA LYS A 101 2.67 3.67 14.05
C LYS A 101 2.17 3.23 12.68
N VAL A 102 1.91 1.94 12.54
CA VAL A 102 1.27 1.38 11.36
C VAL A 102 -0.21 1.19 11.67
N TYR A 103 -1.07 1.70 10.80
CA TYR A 103 -2.51 1.56 10.85
C TYR A 103 -2.92 0.52 9.82
N VAL A 104 -3.85 -0.36 10.21
CA VAL A 104 -4.60 -1.20 9.29
C VAL A 104 -6.10 -0.94 9.42
N TYR A 105 -6.74 -0.64 8.29
CA TYR A 105 -8.19 -0.51 8.18
C TYR A 105 -8.69 -1.77 7.49
N ARG A 106 -9.55 -2.53 8.18
CA ARG A 106 -10.00 -3.85 7.73
C ARG A 106 -11.33 -3.72 7.02
N GLY A 107 -11.32 -3.82 5.69
CA GLY A 107 -12.51 -3.85 4.86
C GLY A 107 -13.17 -2.49 4.59
N ILE A 108 -12.50 -1.39 4.96
CA ILE A 108 -12.97 -0.02 4.69
C ILE A 108 -11.78 0.86 4.25
N ASN A 109 -11.92 1.48 3.09
CA ASN A 109 -10.97 2.47 2.59
C ASN A 109 -10.96 3.67 3.55
N PRO A 110 -9.80 4.10 4.07
CA PRO A 110 -9.73 5.18 5.06
C PRO A 110 -10.20 6.54 4.52
N PHE A 111 -10.32 6.72 3.20
CA PHE A 111 -10.91 7.91 2.60
C PHE A 111 -12.45 7.89 2.53
N GLU A 112 -13.07 6.74 2.83
CA GLU A 112 -14.52 6.57 2.87
C GLU A 112 -15.04 6.48 4.32
N LYS A 113 -16.34 6.72 4.52
CA LYS A 113 -17.01 6.60 5.83
C LYS A 113 -17.98 5.42 5.91
N VAL A 114 -18.30 4.83 4.76
CA VAL A 114 -19.28 3.76 4.62
C VAL A 114 -18.78 2.83 3.53
N ILE A 115 -18.88 1.53 3.77
CA ILE A 115 -18.54 0.52 2.77
C ILE A 115 -19.65 0.51 1.72
N ARG A 116 -19.30 0.85 0.48
CA ARG A 116 -20.27 0.93 -0.62
C ARG A 116 -20.32 -0.33 -1.48
N ASN A 117 -19.22 -1.06 -1.55
CA ASN A 117 -19.07 -2.24 -2.39
C ASN A 117 -18.57 -3.43 -1.56
N ASP A 118 -19.16 -4.61 -1.76
CA ASP A 118 -18.83 -5.82 -0.99
C ASP A 118 -17.38 -6.29 -1.21
N ILE A 119 -16.82 -6.00 -2.39
CA ILE A 119 -15.43 -6.33 -2.68
C ILE A 119 -14.46 -5.64 -1.73
N GLU A 120 -14.76 -4.42 -1.27
CA GLU A 120 -13.89 -3.64 -0.39
C GLU A 120 -13.65 -4.34 0.95
N LYS A 121 -14.62 -5.12 1.43
CA LYS A 121 -14.55 -5.86 2.71
C LYS A 121 -13.39 -6.84 2.80
N GLN A 122 -12.86 -7.29 1.66
CA GLN A 122 -11.73 -8.22 1.63
C GLN A 122 -10.36 -7.53 1.62
N PHE A 123 -10.31 -6.19 1.55
CA PHE A 123 -9.07 -5.44 1.50
C PHE A 123 -8.67 -4.90 2.87
N TYR A 124 -7.38 -5.04 3.18
CA TYR A 124 -6.76 -4.36 4.32
C TYR A 124 -5.94 -3.19 3.80
N PHE A 125 -6.23 -2.00 4.32
CA PHE A 125 -5.59 -0.75 3.90
C PHE A 125 -4.53 -0.38 4.92
N TYR A 126 -3.30 -0.17 4.48
CA TYR A 126 -2.18 0.16 5.35
C TYR A 126 -1.78 1.63 5.18
N ARG A 127 -1.54 2.30 6.30
CA ARG A 127 -1.02 3.67 6.44
C ARG A 127 -0.01 3.67 7.57
N TYR A 128 0.95 4.57 7.56
CA TYR A 128 1.80 4.79 8.74
C TYR A 128 1.98 6.27 9.03
N ILE A 129 2.23 6.56 10.31
CA ILE A 129 2.75 7.85 10.74
C ILE A 129 4.05 7.63 11.53
N GLY A 130 4.91 8.63 11.55
CA GLY A 130 6.14 8.60 12.34
C GLY A 130 6.94 9.88 12.17
N LYS A 131 8.16 9.90 12.69
CA LYS A 131 9.05 11.06 12.58
C LYS A 131 10.38 10.66 11.99
N LEU A 132 10.71 11.24 10.84
CA LEU A 132 12.02 11.08 10.24
C LEU A 132 13.04 11.96 10.95
N VAL A 133 14.13 11.37 11.45
CA VAL A 133 15.23 12.12 12.08
C VAL A 133 16.39 12.26 11.09
N ILE A 134 16.53 13.44 10.50
CA ILE A 134 17.53 13.71 9.44
C ILE A 134 18.89 14.12 10.03
N VAL A 135 18.86 14.97 11.06
CA VAL A 135 20.04 15.38 11.84
C VAL A 135 19.75 15.03 13.27
N ALA A 136 20.67 14.32 13.95
CA ALA A 136 20.51 13.76 15.30
C ALA A 136 19.78 14.71 16.28
N GLY A 137 18.44 14.60 16.35
CA GLY A 137 17.56 15.40 17.19
C GLY A 137 17.35 16.87 16.80
N MET A 138 17.84 17.35 15.65
CA MET A 138 17.76 18.77 15.25
C MET A 138 16.73 19.06 14.15
N LEU A 139 16.49 18.11 13.25
CA LEU A 139 15.51 18.25 12.20
C LEU A 139 14.64 17.00 12.15
N GLU A 140 13.38 17.16 12.55
CA GLU A 140 12.34 16.15 12.48
C GLU A 140 11.36 16.51 11.37
N VAL A 141 11.00 15.52 10.56
CA VAL A 141 9.92 15.66 9.56
C VAL A 141 8.84 14.66 9.93
N ASP A 142 7.63 15.17 10.16
CA ASP A 142 6.46 14.31 10.38
C ASP A 142 6.14 13.56 9.09
N LEU A 143 5.97 12.25 9.21
CA LEU A 143 5.56 11.35 8.15
C LEU A 143 4.10 10.95 8.40
N ASP A 144 3.31 11.03 7.34
CA ASP A 144 1.95 10.51 7.29
C ASP A 144 1.73 9.97 5.87
N ASN A 145 1.88 8.67 5.70
CA ASN A 145 1.94 8.05 4.39
C ASN A 145 0.99 6.88 4.26
N PHE A 146 0.25 6.87 3.16
CA PHE A 146 -0.66 5.81 2.80
C PHE A 146 0.12 4.80 1.97
N LEU A 147 0.17 3.56 2.43
CA LEU A 147 1.03 2.53 1.84
C LEU A 147 0.32 1.84 0.68
N VAL A 148 -0.51 0.86 1.00
CA VAL A 148 -1.11 -0.07 0.02
C VAL A 148 -2.42 -0.64 0.54
N ALA A 149 -3.27 -1.07 -0.37
CA ALA A 149 -4.41 -1.93 -0.07
C ALA A 149 -4.03 -3.36 -0.46
N VAL A 150 -4.21 -4.31 0.44
CA VAL A 150 -3.92 -5.72 0.19
C VAL A 150 -5.21 -6.51 0.18
N ASP A 151 -5.45 -7.22 -0.92
CA ASP A 151 -6.52 -8.20 -0.98
C ASP A 151 -6.15 -9.42 -0.13
N THR A 152 -6.86 -9.60 0.98
CA THR A 152 -6.57 -10.68 1.94
C THR A 152 -6.84 -12.08 1.40
N LYS A 153 -7.59 -12.23 0.30
CA LYS A 153 -7.87 -13.54 -0.30
C LYS A 153 -6.81 -13.97 -1.29
N THR A 154 -6.27 -13.03 -2.07
CA THR A 154 -5.34 -13.31 -3.18
C THR A 154 -3.92 -12.85 -2.91
N GLY A 155 -3.71 -11.96 -1.93
CA GLY A 155 -2.45 -11.29 -1.66
C GLY A 155 -2.07 -10.23 -2.70
N TYR A 156 -2.94 -9.89 -3.65
CA TYR A 156 -2.65 -8.78 -4.57
C TYR A 156 -2.58 -7.45 -3.83
N VAL A 157 -1.60 -6.63 -4.21
CA VAL A 157 -1.32 -5.32 -3.62
C VAL A 157 -1.75 -4.24 -4.60
N PHE A 158 -2.57 -3.29 -4.14
CA PHE A 158 -3.15 -2.22 -4.96
C PHE A 158 -2.79 -0.84 -4.41
N PRO A 159 -2.62 0.16 -5.30
CA PRO A 159 -2.57 1.55 -4.91
C PRO A 159 -3.99 2.04 -4.62
N TYR A 160 -4.23 2.62 -3.45
CA TYR A 160 -5.53 3.23 -3.09
C TYR A 160 -5.43 4.72 -2.77
N ALA A 161 -4.21 5.21 -2.59
CA ALA A 161 -3.89 6.60 -2.31
C ALA A 161 -2.80 7.08 -3.26
N VAL A 162 -2.80 8.37 -3.55
CA VAL A 162 -1.74 9.05 -4.30
C VAL A 162 -1.34 10.36 -3.61
N PRO A 163 -0.10 10.84 -3.77
CA PRO A 163 0.32 12.11 -3.20
C PRO A 163 -0.49 13.28 -3.76
N GLU A 164 -1.06 14.11 -2.89
CA GLU A 164 -1.69 15.38 -3.29
C GLU A 164 -0.66 16.53 -3.28
N LYS A 165 0.25 16.49 -2.31
CA LYS A 165 1.18 17.58 -2.03
C LYS A 165 2.55 17.02 -1.73
N TRP A 166 3.56 17.84 -1.99
CA TRP A 166 4.96 17.50 -1.82
C TRP A 166 5.63 18.50 -0.90
N SER A 167 6.47 18.01 0.00
CA SER A 167 7.31 18.85 0.86
C SER A 167 8.47 19.44 0.05
N ALA A 168 9.11 20.49 0.58
CA ALA A 168 10.33 21.03 -0.01
C ALA A 168 11.49 20.00 -0.06
N LEU A 169 11.38 18.90 0.70
CA LEU A 169 12.33 17.79 0.73
C LEU A 169 11.98 16.69 -0.30
N GLY A 170 10.97 16.90 -1.14
CA GLY A 170 10.56 15.95 -2.18
C GLY A 170 9.78 14.74 -1.67
N SER A 171 9.36 14.74 -0.40
CA SER A 171 8.50 13.69 0.16
C SER A 171 7.02 14.05 0.05
N PRO A 172 6.10 13.07 -0.07
CA PRO A 172 4.67 13.34 0.05
C PRO A 172 4.35 14.03 1.38
N ALA A 173 3.59 15.12 1.31
CA ALA A 173 3.14 15.93 2.46
C ALA A 173 1.60 15.95 2.59
N GLY A 174 0.92 15.17 1.77
CA GLY A 174 -0.53 15.03 1.77
C GLY A 174 -0.94 13.95 0.79
N TRP A 175 -2.04 13.27 1.08
CA TRP A 175 -2.52 12.12 0.33
C TRP A 175 -4.00 12.24 0.06
N ILE A 176 -4.41 11.78 -1.12
CA ILE A 176 -5.81 11.72 -1.55
C ILE A 176 -6.12 10.33 -2.11
N SER A 177 -7.40 10.00 -2.19
CA SER A 177 -7.84 8.76 -2.82
C SER A 177 -7.42 8.71 -4.30
N ALA A 178 -6.84 7.58 -4.70
CA ALA A 178 -6.51 7.28 -6.10
C ALA A 178 -7.76 7.28 -7.01
N GLU A 179 -8.95 7.12 -6.43
CA GLU A 179 -10.22 7.12 -7.17
C GLU A 179 -10.63 8.52 -7.65
N LEU A 180 -9.94 9.58 -7.23
CA LEU A 180 -10.22 10.94 -7.70
C LEU A 180 -9.64 11.24 -9.10
N GLY A 181 -8.81 10.36 -9.66
CA GLY A 181 -8.24 10.56 -11.00
C GLY A 181 -7.24 11.72 -11.08
N ARG A 182 -6.62 12.11 -9.96
CA ARG A 182 -5.59 13.16 -9.91
C ARG A 182 -4.52 12.88 -8.85
N THR A 183 -3.31 13.40 -9.07
CA THR A 183 -2.18 13.39 -8.15
C THR A 183 -1.42 14.72 -8.28
N GLY A 184 -0.76 15.18 -7.22
CA GLY A 184 0.07 16.40 -7.27
C GLY A 184 1.36 16.19 -8.06
N ASP A 185 1.85 17.23 -8.74
CA ASP A 185 3.15 17.21 -9.44
C ASP A 185 4.30 17.37 -8.44
N PRO A 186 5.23 16.39 -8.34
CA PRO A 186 6.39 16.46 -7.46
C PRO A 186 7.36 17.61 -7.78
N ASN A 187 7.35 18.13 -9.01
CA ASN A 187 8.19 19.27 -9.43
C ASN A 187 7.47 20.62 -9.25
N GLY A 188 6.27 20.60 -8.68
CA GLY A 188 5.39 21.77 -8.62
C GLY A 188 4.71 22.06 -9.95
N GLY A 189 3.50 22.62 -9.89
CA GLY A 189 2.70 22.89 -11.08
C GLY A 189 1.23 22.55 -10.86
N ALA A 190 0.52 22.34 -11.96
CA ALA A 190 -0.85 21.84 -11.92
C ALA A 190 -0.87 20.35 -11.60
N ASP A 191 -1.96 19.89 -10.98
CA ASP A 191 -2.18 18.47 -10.73
C ASP A 191 -2.13 17.65 -12.02
N ILE A 192 -1.53 16.46 -11.91
CA ILE A 192 -1.52 15.45 -12.97
C ILE A 192 -2.84 14.68 -12.89
N THR A 193 -3.54 14.57 -14.02
CA THR A 193 -4.83 13.85 -14.10
C THR A 193 -4.69 12.50 -14.81
N PHE A 194 -5.57 11.57 -14.48
CA PHE A 194 -5.68 10.23 -15.06
C PHE A 194 -7.13 9.74 -14.99
N GLU A 195 -7.45 8.66 -15.71
CA GLU A 195 -8.78 8.07 -15.69
C GLU A 195 -9.11 7.53 -14.29
N ALA A 196 -10.23 8.00 -13.74
CA ALA A 196 -10.68 7.63 -12.41
C ALA A 196 -11.34 6.24 -12.43
N HIS A 197 -10.79 5.33 -11.66
CA HIS A 197 -11.37 4.01 -11.38
C HIS A 197 -11.41 3.74 -9.88
N LYS A 198 -12.19 2.73 -9.49
CA LYS A 198 -12.08 2.16 -8.15
C LYS A 198 -10.70 1.59 -7.93
N PHE A 199 -10.17 1.69 -6.70
CA PHE A 199 -8.77 1.35 -6.45
C PHE A 199 -8.42 -0.10 -6.83
N TRP A 200 -9.39 -1.02 -6.69
CA TRP A 200 -9.25 -2.43 -7.06
C TRP A 200 -9.26 -2.65 -8.57
N GLN A 201 -9.68 -1.68 -9.39
CA GLN A 201 -9.71 -1.82 -10.85
C GLN A 201 -8.38 -1.46 -11.50
N TYR A 202 -7.56 -0.62 -10.85
CA TYR A 202 -6.18 -0.39 -11.26
C TYR A 202 -5.37 -1.69 -11.21
N ASP A 203 -4.34 -1.78 -12.05
CA ASP A 203 -3.43 -2.90 -12.08
C ASP A 203 -2.78 -3.07 -10.68
N PRO A 204 -2.77 -4.30 -10.11
CA PRO A 204 -2.03 -4.55 -8.88
C PRO A 204 -0.57 -4.13 -9.07
N ILE A 205 0.04 -3.54 -8.05
CA ILE A 205 1.44 -3.11 -8.06
C ILE A 205 2.39 -4.21 -7.58
N GLY A 206 1.85 -5.30 -7.05
CA GLY A 206 2.62 -6.43 -6.59
C GLY A 206 1.76 -7.50 -5.95
N VAL A 207 2.44 -8.44 -5.30
CA VAL A 207 1.84 -9.61 -4.68
C VAL A 207 2.55 -9.96 -3.38
N VAL A 208 1.79 -10.29 -2.34
CA VAL A 208 2.29 -10.88 -1.10
C VAL A 208 2.47 -12.38 -1.30
N ASN A 209 3.70 -12.84 -1.10
CA ASN A 209 4.07 -14.26 -1.10
C ASN A 209 3.69 -14.92 0.22
N ASP A 210 3.60 -16.25 0.23
CA ASP A 210 3.15 -17.00 1.41
C ASP A 210 4.13 -16.90 2.60
N ASP A 211 5.39 -16.51 2.35
CA ASP A 211 6.39 -16.21 3.37
C ASP A 211 6.29 -14.78 3.93
N GLY A 212 5.35 -13.97 3.43
CA GLY A 212 5.12 -12.58 3.83
C GLY A 212 5.95 -11.55 3.05
N THR A 213 6.89 -11.97 2.21
CA THR A 213 7.61 -11.05 1.32
C THR A 213 6.68 -10.47 0.26
N VAL A 214 6.96 -9.26 -0.23
CA VAL A 214 6.19 -8.63 -1.30
C VAL A 214 7.02 -8.53 -2.57
N THR A 215 6.52 -9.13 -3.65
CA THR A 215 7.10 -8.94 -4.99
C THR A 215 6.35 -7.81 -5.69
N LEU A 216 7.01 -6.66 -5.81
CA LEU A 216 6.51 -5.55 -6.61
C LEU A 216 6.76 -5.79 -8.10
N TYR A 217 5.84 -5.34 -8.93
CA TYR A 217 5.98 -5.44 -10.38
C TYR A 217 6.84 -4.31 -10.94
N ASP A 218 7.67 -4.63 -11.94
CA ASP A 218 8.68 -3.71 -12.50
C ASP A 218 8.10 -2.38 -12.99
N PHE A 219 6.88 -2.38 -13.51
CA PHE A 219 6.24 -1.15 -13.97
C PHE A 219 6.05 -0.15 -12.83
N TYR A 220 5.72 -0.64 -11.63
CA TYR A 220 5.50 0.21 -10.47
C TYR A 220 6.83 0.76 -9.98
N ILE A 221 7.85 -0.11 -9.85
CA ILE A 221 9.21 0.28 -9.47
C ILE A 221 9.75 1.35 -10.43
N THR A 222 9.56 1.13 -11.74
CA THR A 222 10.00 2.07 -12.78
C THR A 222 9.24 3.39 -12.72
N ALA A 223 7.92 3.36 -12.50
CA ALA A 223 7.11 4.56 -12.39
C ALA A 223 7.51 5.41 -11.16
N GLN A 224 7.61 4.78 -9.99
CA GLN A 224 8.03 5.45 -8.75
C GLN A 224 9.43 6.07 -8.88
N GLY A 225 10.40 5.33 -9.44
CA GLY A 225 11.75 5.85 -9.66
C GLY A 225 11.84 7.00 -10.68
N ASN A 226 10.78 7.26 -11.45
CA ASN A 226 10.64 8.40 -12.36
C ASN A 226 9.67 9.46 -11.82
N SER A 227 9.30 9.39 -10.54
CA SER A 227 8.32 10.27 -9.91
C SER A 227 6.94 10.26 -10.59
N ASP A 228 6.59 9.15 -11.25
CA ASP A 228 5.24 8.89 -11.78
C ASP A 228 4.44 8.07 -10.77
N TYR A 229 3.59 8.78 -10.02
CA TYR A 229 2.76 8.22 -8.96
C TYR A 229 1.35 7.84 -9.42
N LYS A 230 1.06 7.90 -10.73
CA LYS A 230 -0.25 7.50 -11.25
C LYS A 230 -0.45 5.99 -11.12
N PRO A 231 -1.62 5.54 -10.62
CA PRO A 231 -2.03 4.16 -10.77
C PRO A 231 -2.11 3.78 -12.24
N ARG A 232 -1.65 2.57 -12.58
CA ARG A 232 -1.70 2.05 -13.94
C ARG A 232 -3.04 1.35 -14.17
N TYR A 233 -3.68 1.60 -15.31
CA TYR A 233 -4.88 0.88 -15.75
C TYR A 233 -4.66 0.32 -17.17
N THR A 234 -4.26 -0.96 -17.26
CA THR A 234 -4.14 -1.67 -18.55
C THR A 234 -5.13 -2.83 -18.67
N GLY A 235 -6.03 -2.95 -17.69
CA GLY A 235 -6.99 -4.02 -17.59
C GLY A 235 -6.40 -5.32 -17.02
N THR A 236 -5.28 -5.27 -16.31
CA THR A 236 -4.70 -6.50 -15.71
C THR A 236 -5.34 -6.88 -14.39
N SER A 237 -6.04 -5.95 -13.73
CA SER A 237 -6.69 -6.27 -12.46
C SER A 237 -7.71 -7.42 -12.58
N PRO A 238 -7.68 -8.39 -11.65
CA PRO A 238 -8.72 -9.41 -11.54
C PRO A 238 -10.11 -8.82 -11.22
N TYR A 239 -10.17 -7.55 -10.82
CA TYR A 239 -11.39 -6.87 -10.37
C TYR A 239 -11.80 -5.70 -11.27
N ARG A 240 -11.16 -5.53 -12.44
CA ARG A 240 -11.44 -4.42 -13.37
C ARG A 240 -12.92 -4.27 -13.75
N ASP A 241 -13.67 -5.37 -13.78
CA ASP A 241 -15.07 -5.41 -14.22
C ASP A 241 -16.08 -5.21 -13.06
N ILE A 242 -15.61 -5.05 -11.81
CA ILE A 242 -16.44 -4.91 -10.60
C ILE A 242 -16.61 -3.42 -10.29
N GLN A 243 -17.87 -2.97 -10.33
CA GLN A 243 -18.30 -1.58 -10.03
C GLN A 243 -18.36 -1.32 -8.52
#